data_AF-X1QD74-F1
#
_entry.id   AF-X1QD74-F1
#
_cell.length_a   1.000
_cell.length_b   1.000
_cell.length_c   1.000
_cell.angle_alpha   90.00
_cell.angle_beta   90.00
_cell.angle_gamma   90.00
#
_symmetry.space_group_name_H-M   'P 1'
#
loop_
_entity.id
_entity.type
_entity.pdbx_description
1 polymer ?
#
loop_
_entity_poly.entity_id
_entity_poly.type
_entity_poly.pdbx_seq_one_letter_code
_entity_poly.pdbx_strand_id
1 'polypeptide(L)' 'MDYQQALDYIYSFIDYERIPRPRDAANYDLRRMEELLGRLDSPHLKAKSVHIAGSKGKGSVAAMMASALTASGYTTGL' A
#
# COMPACT_ATOMS: atom_id res chain seq x y z
N MET A 1 8.59 4.07 -21.48
CA MET A 1 9.01 4.26 -20.09
C MET A 1 9.88 3.08 -19.73
N ASP A 2 11.16 3.32 -19.47
CA ASP A 2 12.04 2.32 -18.87
C ASP A 2 11.90 2.32 -17.32
N TYR A 3 12.64 1.43 -16.66
CA TYR A 3 12.60 1.30 -15.20
C TYR A 3 12.98 2.60 -14.49
N GLN A 4 14.00 3.30 -14.96
CA GLN A 4 14.47 4.53 -14.31
C GLN A 4 13.46 5.66 -14.50
N GLN A 5 12.91 5.82 -15.70
CA GLN A 5 11.85 6.78 -15.98
C GLN A 5 10.59 6.54 -15.12
N ALA A 6 10.26 5.27 -14.84
CA ALA A 6 9.15 4.92 -13.97
C ALA A 6 9.39 5.36 -12.52
N LEU A 7 10.60 5.10 -12.01
CA LEU A 7 11.00 5.53 -10.68
C LEU A 7 11.00 7.06 -10.57
N ASP A 8 11.56 7.75 -11.55
CA ASP A 8 11.63 9.22 -11.56
C ASP A 8 10.22 9.83 -11.55
N TYR A 9 9.27 9.25 -12.30
CA TYR A 9 7.88 9.65 -12.27
C TYR A 9 7.24 9.42 -10.89
N ILE A 10 7.40 8.24 -10.29
CA ILE A 10 6.81 7.92 -8.98
C ILE A 10 7.39 8.81 -7.87
N TYR A 11 8.69 9.06 -7.88
CA TYR A 11 9.35 9.90 -6.87
C TYR A 11 9.13 11.40 -7.07
N SER A 12 8.53 11.82 -8.18
CA SER A 12 8.13 13.22 -8.39
C SER A 12 6.89 13.64 -7.57
N PHE A 13 6.13 12.69 -7.03
CA PHE A 13 4.95 12.96 -6.20
C PHE A 13 5.30 13.36 -4.75
N ILE A 14 4.34 13.96 -4.04
CA ILE A 14 4.51 14.41 -2.65
C ILE A 14 4.70 13.21 -1.71
N ASP A 15 5.77 13.25 -0.90
CA ASP A 15 6.05 12.28 0.16
C ASP A 15 5.56 12.81 1.53
N TYR A 16 4.44 12.27 1.98
CA TYR A 16 3.82 12.62 3.28
C TYR A 16 4.48 11.93 4.49
N GLU A 17 5.39 10.97 4.30
CA GLU A 17 6.18 10.43 5.40
C GLU A 17 7.32 11.38 5.78
N ARG A 18 7.90 12.05 4.77
CA ARG A 18 9.00 13.00 4.96
C ARG A 18 8.54 14.42 5.32
N ILE A 19 7.33 14.81 4.90
CA ILE A 19 6.78 16.13 5.19
C ILE A 19 5.73 15.99 6.31
N PRO A 20 6.04 16.40 7.55
CA PRO A 20 5.09 16.26 8.66
C PRO A 20 3.89 17.16 8.41
N ARG A 21 2.74 16.58 8.10
CA ARG A 21 1.44 17.24 8.30
C ARG A 21 0.88 16.81 9.65
N PRO A 22 0.12 17.69 10.34
CA PRO A 22 -0.73 17.26 11.44
C PRO A 22 -1.60 16.09 10.96
N ARG A 23 -1.53 14.95 11.64
CA ARG A 23 -2.41 13.79 11.40
C ARG A 23 -3.79 14.08 11.99
N ASP A 24 -4.37 15.23 11.65
CA ASP A 24 -5.71 15.59 12.07
C ASP A 24 -6.70 14.72 11.30
N ALA A 25 -7.58 14.03 12.03
CA ALA A 25 -8.67 13.26 11.45
C ALA A 25 -9.55 14.12 10.52
N ALA A 26 -9.62 15.43 10.77
CA ALA A 26 -10.32 16.41 9.94
C ALA A 26 -9.72 16.56 8.52
N ASN A 27 -8.46 16.19 8.32
CA ASN A 27 -7.75 16.30 7.03
C ASN A 27 -7.48 14.93 6.38
N TYR A 28 -8.05 13.85 6.93
CA TYR A 28 -7.94 12.51 6.33
C TYR A 28 -8.96 12.36 5.20
N ASP A 29 -8.47 12.25 3.96
CA ASP A 29 -9.30 12.19 2.75
C ASP A 29 -8.84 11.07 1.81
N LEU A 30 -9.70 10.06 1.63
CA LEU A 30 -9.45 8.91 0.77
C LEU A 30 -10.03 9.06 -0.65
N ARG A 31 -10.80 10.11 -0.94
CA ARG A 31 -11.52 10.27 -2.22
C ARG A 31 -10.61 10.18 -3.45
N ARG A 32 -9.39 10.70 -3.35
CA ARG A 32 -8.37 10.61 -4.42
C ARG A 32 -7.94 9.17 -4.68
N MET A 33 -7.76 8.36 -3.63
CA MET A 33 -7.41 6.95 -3.76
C MET A 33 -8.60 6.13 -4.26
N GLU A 34 -9.81 6.42 -3.77
CA GLU A 34 -11.06 5.80 -4.24
C GLU A 34 -11.27 6.05 -5.74
N GLU A 35 -11.09 7.29 -6.21
CA GLU A 35 -11.19 7.63 -7.62
C GLU A 35 -10.15 6.89 -8.47
N LEU A 36 -8.89 6.86 -8.03
CA LEU A 36 -7.81 6.14 -8.72
C LEU A 36 -8.14 4.65 -8.85
N LEU A 37 -8.56 4.01 -7.75
CA LEU A 37 -8.90 2.60 -7.74
C LEU A 37 -10.15 2.30 -8.58
N GLY A 38 -11.13 3.20 -8.59
CA GLY A 38 -12.31 3.10 -9.45
C GLY A 38 -11.95 3.12 -10.94
N ARG A 39 -11.01 3.98 -11.36
CA ARG A 39 -10.48 4.01 -12.73
C ARG A 39 -9.70 2.75 -13.12
N LEU A 40 -9.22 1.98 -12.14
CA LEU A 40 -8.50 0.72 -12.33
C LEU A 40 -9.40 -0.52 -12.17
N ASP A 41 -10.73 -0.36 -12.14
CA ASP A 41 -11.70 -1.44 -11.94
C ASP A 41 -11.54 -2.13 -10.58
N SER A 42 -11.34 -1.32 -9.53
CA SER A 42 -11.32 -1.71 -8.11
C SER A 42 -10.52 -2.99 -7.81
N PRO A 43 -9.24 -3.09 -8.21
CA PRO A 43 -8.48 -4.35 -8.14
C PRO A 43 -8.26 -4.82 -6.70
N HIS A 44 -8.22 -3.88 -5.75
CA HIS A 44 -8.11 -4.13 -4.31
C HIS A 44 -9.26 -4.97 -3.72
N LEU A 45 -10.41 -5.07 -4.41
CA LEU A 45 -11.54 -5.91 -3.99
C LEU A 45 -11.48 -7.33 -4.56
N LYS A 46 -10.58 -7.59 -5.52
CA LYS A 46 -10.49 -8.90 -6.21
C LYS A 46 -9.67 -9.92 -5.42
N ALA A 47 -8.72 -9.46 -4.61
CA ALA A 47 -7.85 -10.32 -3.79
C ALA A 47 -8.29 -10.34 -2.33
N LYS A 48 -8.19 -11.50 -1.67
CA LYS A 48 -8.33 -11.57 -0.21
C LYS A 48 -7.13 -10.89 0.43
N SER A 49 -7.39 -9.97 1.36
CA SER A 49 -6.38 -9.11 1.96
C SER A 49 -6.33 -9.27 3.48
N VAL A 50 -5.12 -9.22 4.04
CA VAL A 50 -4.88 -9.05 5.49
C VAL A 50 -4.33 -7.66 5.72
N HIS A 51 -5.01 -6.85 6.54
CA HIS A 51 -4.59 -5.49 6.84
C HIS A 51 -3.78 -5.42 8.13
N ILE A 52 -2.54 -4.94 8.05
CA ILE A 52 -1.59 -4.90 9.18
C ILE A 52 -1.21 -3.45 9.46
N ALA A 53 -1.55 -2.96 10.66
CA ALA A 53 -1.21 -1.61 11.13
C ALA A 53 -0.35 -1.68 12.41
N GLY A 54 0.42 -0.61 12.67
CA GLY A 54 1.23 -0.49 13.88
C GLY A 54 2.51 0.33 13.70
N SER A 55 2.95 0.98 14.77
CA SER A 55 4.17 1.82 14.77
C SER A 55 5.45 1.02 14.65
N LYS A 56 5.45 -0.24 15.12
CA LYS A 56 6.58 -1.18 15.06
C LYS A 56 6.07 -2.58 14.71
N GLY A 57 6.92 -3.40 14.08
CA GLY A 57 6.63 -4.81 13.83
C GLY A 57 5.72 -5.12 12.64
N LYS A 58 5.03 -4.13 12.04
CA LYS A 58 4.14 -4.35 10.87
C LYS A 58 4.81 -5.10 9.71
N GLY A 59 6.06 -4.72 9.37
CA GLY A 59 6.82 -5.38 8.30
C GLY A 59 7.20 -6.81 8.65
N SER A 60 7.65 -7.06 9.88
CA SER A 60 8.01 -8.41 10.34
C SER A 60 6.78 -9.33 10.38
N VAL A 61 5.65 -8.85 10.89
CA VAL A 61 4.39 -9.62 10.92
C VAL A 61 3.91 -9.91 9.50
N ALA A 62 3.95 -8.93 8.59
CA ALA A 62 3.56 -9.13 7.20
C ALA A 62 4.43 -10.19 6.50
N ALA A 63 5.76 -10.15 6.71
CA ALA A 63 6.68 -11.15 6.20
C ALA A 63 6.42 -12.56 6.75
N MET A 64 6.18 -12.68 8.06
CA MET A 64 5.84 -13.96 8.68
C MET A 64 4.53 -14.53 8.14
N MET A 65 3.50 -13.70 7.98
CA MET A 65 2.22 -14.12 7.42
C MET A 65 2.34 -14.55 5.96
N ALA A 66 3.04 -13.76 5.14
CA ALA A 66 3.23 -14.10 3.73
C ALA A 66 3.98 -15.42 3.55
N SER A 67 5.02 -15.66 4.37
CA SER A 67 5.76 -16.92 4.40
C SER A 67 4.86 -18.10 4.80
N ALA A 68 4.09 -17.96 5.87
CA ALA A 68 3.20 -19.01 6.35
C ALA A 68 2.10 -19.37 5.32
N LEU A 69 1.48 -18.36 4.69
CA LEU A 69 0.45 -18.58 3.67
C LEU A 69 1.04 -19.22 2.41
N THR A 70 2.21 -18.75 1.96
CA THR A 70 2.93 -19.35 0.83
C THR A 70 3.29 -20.81 1.11
N ALA A 71 3.85 -21.10 2.29
CA ALA A 71 4.17 -22.47 2.71
C ALA A 71 2.94 -23.37 2.82
N SER A 72 1.76 -22.78 3.05
CA SER A 72 0.47 -23.48 3.08
C SER A 72 -0.17 -23.66 1.70
N GLY A 73 0.51 -23.26 0.62
CA GLY A 73 0.05 -23.45 -0.75
C GLY A 73 -0.75 -22.29 -1.36
N TYR A 74 -0.85 -21.14 -0.69
CA TYR A 74 -1.51 -19.96 -1.25
C TYR A 74 -0.55 -19.13 -2.10
N THR A 75 -1.01 -18.65 -3.26
CA THR A 75 -0.33 -17.57 -3.98
C THR A 75 -0.48 -16.28 -3.18
N THR A 76 0.60 -15.85 -2.54
CA THR A 76 0.58 -14.72 -1.60
C THR A 76 1.43 -13.57 -2.14
N GLY A 77 0.88 -12.35 -2.13
CA GLY A 77 1.61 -11.11 -2.41
C GLY A 77 1.98 -10.39 -1.12
N LEU A 78 3.18 -9.81 -1.07
CA LEU A 78 3.68 -8.93 0.00
C LEU A 78 4.49 -7.78 -0.60
#